data_AF-A0A818Q1H2-F1
#
_entry.id   AF-A0A818Q1H2-F1
#
_cell.length_a   1.000
_cell.length_b   1.000
_cell.length_c   1.000
_cell.angle_alpha   90.00
_cell.angle_beta   90.00
_cell.angle_gamma   90.00
#
_symmetry.space_group_name_H-M   'P 1'
#
loop_
_entity.id
_entity.type
_entity.pdbx_description
1 polymer ?
#
loop_
_entity_poly.entity_id
_entity_poly.type
_entity_poly.pdbx_seq_one_letter_code
_entity_poly.pdbx_strand_id
1 'polypeptide(L)'
;MYQWHDSEYLGAAHGVSGIIYLLLKVTHDDSFSNLRSYVQSHLIPTVEFLKSKRLPSGNYLSSSDSKSDKLVQWCHGAPGFVFLFVRAYE
;
A
#
# COMPACT_ATOMS: atom_id res chain seq x y z
N MET A 1 -4.53 -1.75 -11.83
CA MET A 1 -3.58 -1.08 -10.92
C MET A 1 -3.87 0.41 -10.95
N TYR A 2 -3.65 1.12 -9.84
CA TYR A 2 -3.88 2.57 -9.77
C TYR A 2 -2.71 3.33 -10.41
N GLN A 3 -3.00 4.47 -11.03
CA GLN A 3 -2.01 5.26 -11.76
C GLN A 3 -2.15 6.76 -11.47
N TRP A 4 -1.02 7.45 -11.46
CA TRP A 4 -0.92 8.91 -11.40
C TRP A 4 0.24 9.34 -12.29
N HIS A 5 0.03 10.34 -13.16
CA HIS A 5 1.05 10.81 -14.14
C HIS A 5 1.74 9.65 -14.89
N ASP A 6 0.93 8.79 -15.51
CA ASP A 6 1.37 7.64 -16.32
C ASP A 6 2.26 6.63 -15.58
N SER A 7 2.25 6.65 -14.25
CA SER A 7 3.08 5.79 -13.41
C SER A 7 2.23 5.04 -12.37
N GLU A 8 2.51 3.74 -12.24
CA GLU A 8 1.94 2.89 -11.20
C GLU A 8 2.74 3.03 -9.90
N TYR A 9 2.44 4.08 -9.12
CA TYR A 9 3.13 4.34 -7.87
C TYR A 9 2.77 3.30 -6.80
N LEU A 10 3.76 2.91 -5.99
CA LEU A 10 3.57 1.96 -4.90
C LEU A 10 3.46 2.65 -3.54
N GLY A 11 4.12 3.81 -3.36
CA GLY A 11 4.26 4.53 -2.09
C GLY A 11 3.00 5.22 -1.55
N ALA A 12 3.14 5.93 -0.44
CA ALA A 12 1.99 6.45 0.32
C ALA A 12 1.35 7.72 -0.28
N ALA A 13 2.11 8.55 -0.99
CA ALA A 13 1.60 9.84 -1.49
C ALA A 13 0.70 9.69 -2.73
N HIS A 14 1.16 8.96 -3.73
CA HIS A 14 0.49 8.81 -5.02
C HIS A 14 0.21 7.36 -5.39
N GLY A 15 0.53 6.42 -4.51
CA GLY A 15 0.55 5.01 -4.82
C GLY A 15 -0.48 4.17 -4.07
N VAL A 16 -0.46 2.89 -4.42
CA VAL A 16 -1.40 1.90 -3.89
C VAL A 16 -1.30 1.79 -2.37
N SER A 17 -0.11 1.96 -1.78
CA SER A 17 0.04 1.88 -0.32
C SER A 17 -0.84 2.90 0.42
N GLY A 18 -0.88 4.15 -0.04
CA GLY A 18 -1.71 5.20 0.57
C GLY A 18 -3.21 4.95 0.35
N ILE A 19 -3.59 4.51 -0.84
CA ILE A 19 -4.99 4.18 -1.19
C ILE A 19 -5.52 3.08 -0.27
N ILE A 20 -4.79 1.97 -0.15
CA ILE A 20 -5.23 0.83 0.66
C ILE A 20 -5.22 1.18 2.16
N TYR A 21 -4.26 1.97 2.62
CA TYR A 21 -4.23 2.45 4.00
C TYR A 21 -5.53 3.19 4.36
N LEU A 22 -5.98 4.12 3.51
CA LEU A 22 -7.21 4.88 3.74
C LEU A 22 -8.45 3.98 3.70
N LEU A 23 -8.52 3.04 2.74
CA LEU A 23 -9.65 2.11 2.64
C LEU A 23 -9.76 1.23 3.89
N LEU A 24 -8.65 0.62 4.32
CA LEU A 24 -8.61 -0.17 5.55
C LEU A 24 -8.99 0.66 6.78
N LYS A 25 -8.53 1.92 6.83
CA LYS A 25 -8.85 2.83 7.93
C LYS A 25 -10.36 3.02 8.11
N VAL A 26 -11.10 3.23 7.03
CA VAL A 26 -12.56 3.44 7.06
C VAL A 26 -13.30 2.13 7.28
N THR A 27 -12.85 1.01 6.70
CA THR A 27 -13.60 -0.26 6.76
C THR A 27 -13.49 -1.02 8.09
N HIS A 28 -12.70 -0.56 9.06
CA HIS A 28 -12.73 -1.13 10.42
C HIS A 28 -13.85 -0.58 11.29
N ASP A 29 -14.45 0.55 10.93
CA ASP A 29 -15.62 1.02 11.65
C ASP A 29 -16.76 0.03 11.41
N ASP A 30 -17.42 -0.41 12.49
CA ASP A 30 -18.50 -1.41 12.43
C ASP A 30 -19.69 -0.96 11.56
N SER A 31 -19.81 0.35 11.32
CA SER A 31 -20.75 0.94 10.37
C SER A 31 -20.55 0.44 8.92
N PHE A 32 -19.36 -0.09 8.59
CA PHE A 32 -19.01 -0.66 7.29
C PHE A 32 -18.90 -2.19 7.31
N SER A 33 -19.52 -2.86 8.27
CA SER A 33 -19.50 -4.32 8.40
C SER A 33 -20.00 -5.08 7.15
N ASN A 34 -20.83 -4.47 6.31
CA ASN A 34 -21.26 -5.02 5.03
C ASN A 34 -20.13 -5.12 3.99
N LEU A 35 -18.99 -4.44 4.21
CA LEU A 35 -17.83 -4.47 3.33
C LEU A 35 -16.78 -5.52 3.73
N ARG A 36 -16.98 -6.29 4.81
CA ARG A 36 -16.01 -7.30 5.27
C ARG A 36 -15.58 -8.26 4.15
N SER A 37 -16.53 -8.74 3.36
CA SER A 37 -16.22 -9.63 2.22
C SER A 37 -15.34 -8.95 1.18
N TYR A 38 -15.60 -7.66 0.89
CA TYR A 38 -14.79 -6.88 -0.06
C TYR A 38 -13.38 -6.64 0.47
N VAL A 39 -13.23 -6.33 1.76
CA VAL A 39 -11.92 -6.20 2.41
C VAL A 39 -11.13 -7.50 2.23
N GLN A 40 -11.74 -8.64 2.53
CA GLN A 40 -11.10 -9.94 2.44
C GLN A 40 -10.76 -10.36 1.00
N SER A 41 -11.62 -10.05 0.02
CA SER A 41 -11.42 -10.47 -1.37
C SER A 41 -10.56 -9.51 -2.21
N HIS A 42 -10.42 -8.25 -1.80
CA HIS A 42 -9.72 -7.23 -2.60
C HIS A 42 -8.59 -6.52 -1.84
N LEU A 43 -8.86 -6.00 -0.62
CA LEU A 43 -7.87 -5.19 0.08
C LEU A 43 -6.75 -6.04 0.67
N ILE A 44 -7.07 -7.13 1.37
CA ILE A 44 -6.06 -8.03 1.96
C ILE A 44 -5.13 -8.65 0.90
N PRO A 45 -5.64 -9.17 -0.24
CA PRO A 45 -4.76 -9.60 -1.33
C PRO A 45 -3.86 -8.50 -1.88
N THR A 46 -4.32 -7.25 -1.92
CA THR A 46 -3.50 -6.11 -2.34
C THR A 46 -2.40 -5.79 -1.31
N VAL A 47 -2.68 -5.91 -0.01
CA VAL A 47 -1.67 -5.78 1.05
C VAL A 47 -0.60 -6.85 0.91
N GLU A 48 -0.98 -8.11 0.71
CA GLU A 48 -0.03 -9.22 0.54
C GLU A 48 0.79 -9.07 -0.76
N PHE A 49 0.17 -8.59 -1.84
CA PHE A 49 0.91 -8.20 -3.05
C PHE A 49 1.96 -7.13 -2.73
N LEU A 50 1.59 -6.04 -2.05
CA LEU A 50 2.52 -4.97 -1.69
C LEU A 50 3.63 -5.48 -0.77
N LYS A 51 3.32 -6.33 0.20
CA LYS A 51 4.30 -6.99 1.08
C LYS A 51 5.30 -7.82 0.28
N SER A 52 4.85 -8.53 -0.76
CA SER A 52 5.73 -9.31 -1.66
C SER A 52 6.72 -8.45 -2.46
N LYS A 53 6.48 -7.14 -2.58
CA LYS A 53 7.37 -6.20 -3.30
C LYS A 53 8.53 -5.67 -2.46
N ARG A 54 8.68 -6.13 -1.21
CA ARG A 54 9.81 -5.73 -0.36
C ARG A 54 11.13 -6.18 -0.97
N LEU A 55 12.05 -5.24 -1.13
CA LEU A 55 13.39 -5.50 -1.65
C LEU A 55 14.25 -6.22 -0.59
N PRO A 56 15.39 -6.84 -0.98
CA PRO A 56 16.33 -7.44 -0.02
C PRO A 56 16.84 -6.45 1.04
N SER A 57 16.91 -5.16 0.72
CA SER A 57 17.25 -4.08 1.66
C SER A 57 16.17 -3.83 2.73
N GLY A 58 14.97 -4.38 2.55
CA GLY A 58 13.78 -4.05 3.32
C GLY A 58 13.00 -2.85 2.76
N ASN A 59 13.52 -2.16 1.74
CA ASN A 59 12.88 -1.00 1.14
C ASN A 59 11.84 -1.36 0.06
N TYR A 60 11.21 -0.35 -0.53
CA TYR A 60 10.24 -0.45 -1.62
C TYR A 60 10.57 0.53 -2.75
N LEU A 61 10.30 0.11 -3.98
CA LEU A 61 10.44 0.95 -5.15
C LEU A 61 9.36 2.05 -5.19
N SER A 62 9.64 3.15 -5.89
CA SER A 62 8.68 4.25 -6.07
C SER A 62 7.44 3.84 -6.86
N SER A 63 7.64 3.04 -7.91
CA SER A 63 6.63 2.61 -8.88
C SER A 63 6.97 1.23 -9.43
N SER A 64 6.02 0.57 -10.11
CA SER A 64 6.19 -0.76 -10.73
C SER A 64 7.41 -0.86 -11.66
N ASP A 65 7.71 0.21 -12.41
CA ASP A 65 8.78 0.22 -13.42
C ASP A 65 10.13 0.74 -12.90
N SER A 66 10.17 1.23 -11.66
CA SER A 66 11.41 1.74 -11.06
C SER A 66 12.39 0.61 -10.80
N LYS A 67 13.69 0.88 -11.00
CA LYS A 67 14.78 -0.08 -10.75
C LYS A 67 15.76 0.39 -9.67
N SER A 68 15.48 1.54 -9.05
CA SER A 68 16.42 2.23 -8.16
C SER A 68 15.97 2.15 -6.71
N ASP A 69 16.72 1.38 -5.91
CA ASP A 69 16.55 1.31 -4.46
C ASP A 69 17.32 2.44 -3.76
N LYS A 70 16.77 3.65 -3.77
CA LYS A 70 17.43 4.84 -3.18
C LYS A 70 16.51 5.73 -2.35
N LEU A 71 15.19 5.60 -2.53
CA LEU A 71 14.23 6.49 -1.89
C LEU A 71 13.78 5.87 -0.56
N VAL A 72 14.08 6.55 0.53
CA VAL A 72 13.66 6.19 1.89
C VAL A 72 12.88 7.36 2.45
N GLN A 73 11.70 7.59 1.89
CA GLN A 73 10.86 8.77 2.13
C GLN A 73 9.45 8.33 2.51
N TRP A 74 8.67 9.24 3.09
CA TRP A 74 7.24 9.00 3.31
C TRP A 74 6.48 8.80 1.99
N CYS A 75 6.76 9.63 0.98
CA CYS A 75 6.08 9.51 -0.32
C CYS A 75 6.48 8.25 -1.10
N HIS A 76 7.77 7.88 -1.06
CA HIS A 76 8.32 6.73 -1.79
C HIS A 76 9.34 5.97 -0.93
N GLY A 77 9.08 4.68 -0.73
CA GLY A 77 9.94 3.78 0.07
C GLY A 77 9.31 3.31 1.37
N ALA A 78 10.06 2.53 2.13
CA ALA A 78 9.62 1.87 3.35
C ALA A 78 8.93 2.79 4.38
N PRO A 79 9.40 4.03 4.64
CA PRO A 79 8.74 4.88 5.64
C PRO A 79 7.25 5.15 5.36
N GLY A 80 6.85 5.22 4.08
CA GLY A 80 5.43 5.35 3.70
C GLY A 80 4.63 4.07 3.89
N PHE A 81 5.25 2.90 3.66
CA PHE A 81 4.60 1.60 3.75
C PHE A 81 4.30 1.14 5.17
N VAL A 82 5.06 1.62 6.16
CA VAL A 82 4.84 1.28 7.57
C VAL A 82 3.40 1.57 8.00
N PHE A 83 2.82 2.70 7.55
CA PHE A 83 1.44 3.05 7.87
C PHE A 83 0.44 2.01 7.38
N LEU A 84 0.60 1.51 6.16
CA LEU A 84 -0.24 0.46 5.63
C LEU A 84 -0.12 -0.84 6.43
N PHE A 85 1.11 -1.30 6.67
CA PHE A 85 1.32 -2.61 7.29
C PHE A 85 0.93 -2.65 8.76
N VAL A 86 1.17 -1.57 9.52
CA VAL A 86 0.65 -1.44 10.88
C VAL A 86 -0.87 -1.50 10.83
N ARG A 87 -1.49 -0.73 9.94
CA ARG A 87 -2.94 -0.67 9.84
C ARG A 87 -3.60 -1.98 9.42
N ALA A 88 -2.92 -2.78 8.60
CA ALA A 88 -3.39 -4.09 8.17
C ALA A 88 -3.18 -5.20 9.20
N TYR A 89 -2.33 -4.96 10.21
CA TYR A 89 -2.08 -5.90 11.30
C TYR A 89 -3.03 -5.70 12.48
N GLU A 90 -3.40 -4.44 12.77
CA GLU A 90 -4.48 -4.06 13.70
C GLU A 90 -5.80 -4.74 13.34
#